data_AF-A0A7X2ZSX1-F1
#
_entry.id   AF-A0A7X2ZSX1-F1
#
_cell.length_a   1.000
_cell.length_b   1.000
_cell.length_c   1.000
_cell.angle_alpha   90.00
_cell.angle_beta   90.00
_cell.angle_gamma   90.00
#
_symmetry.space_group_name_H-M   'P 1'
#
loop_
_entity.id
_entity.type
_entity.pdbx_description
1 polymer ?
#
loop_
_entity_poly.entity_id
_entity_poly.type
_entity_poly.pdbx_seq_one_letter_code
_entity_poly.pdbx_strand_id
1 'polypeptide(L)'
;MKKQEVFGLPLTTAYFEILLEELMETFKKKHGIKEIPKSMQFYGYGNYDPEKPNLKEDLEHIGSDFINGKYLYDKVRDFRKGKPIIKLNQYYKSVLLLYLGYESVDVFLDENRLEGLKEKKQLALLYDESANKTFYYLNYYFGEDDVILRGETIISNNWKKIKHTYVYPQEDGTHKEHYNFGNIVRREDTVHINSKTLLDGKLVEGASEIYYIGHSDPSNVRYLIGTYCTFDIYTNTVAGQSILERCDSKEDMEERSKNPTIPPYIAMEVRNKRIVNKSIVPKHFLEISEASPYASIYESLAGSYTLTFKFPDGFKEKLDFKILPTNYKMMVQTENVYFEKDNLDLMNKGSVVRFSFDFAGIIAFDHVDVYFKTYFLKEDSENHDGVFSGIDNENRLVNGSVSINFNRAEH
;
A
#
# COMPACT_ATOMS: atom_id res chain seq x y z
N MET A 1 -27.47 -5.61 22.92
CA MET A 1 -26.86 -4.70 21.91
C MET A 1 -26.74 -3.31 22.52
N LYS A 2 -25.55 -2.73 22.61
CA LYS A 2 -25.42 -1.30 22.93
C LYS A 2 -25.63 -0.52 21.64
N LYS A 3 -26.81 0.08 21.49
CA LYS A 3 -27.14 0.96 20.37
C LYS A 3 -26.29 2.23 20.50
N GLN A 4 -25.35 2.42 19.56
CA GLN A 4 -24.61 3.69 19.47
C GLN A 4 -25.38 4.67 18.60
N GLU A 5 -25.33 5.95 18.97
CA GLU A 5 -25.95 7.03 18.22
C GLU A 5 -25.27 7.19 16.85
N VAL A 6 -26.02 6.97 15.77
CA VAL A 6 -25.48 7.15 14.42
C VAL A 6 -25.42 8.65 14.09
N PHE A 7 -24.20 9.15 13.79
CA PHE A 7 -23.89 10.56 13.43
C PHE A 7 -24.61 11.07 12.16
N GLY A 8 -25.31 10.21 11.42
CA GLY A 8 -26.17 10.56 10.30
C GLY A 8 -27.12 9.42 9.99
N LEU A 9 -28.15 9.64 9.19
CA LEU A 9 -29.16 8.63 8.89
C LEU A 9 -29.01 8.16 7.43
N PRO A 10 -28.30 7.04 7.18
CA PRO A 10 -28.34 6.35 5.90
C PRO A 10 -29.66 5.59 5.74
N LEU A 11 -30.45 5.94 4.73
CA LEU A 11 -31.69 5.24 4.37
C LEU A 11 -31.51 4.55 3.02
N THR A 12 -31.96 3.31 2.94
CA THR A 12 -32.22 2.65 1.66
C THR A 12 -33.30 3.42 0.89
N THR A 13 -33.34 3.23 -0.43
CA THR A 13 -34.39 3.81 -1.29
C THR A 13 -35.80 3.59 -0.73
N ALA A 14 -36.10 2.39 -0.21
CA ALA A 14 -37.42 2.05 0.32
C ALA A 14 -37.80 2.84 1.58
N TYR A 15 -36.89 2.98 2.55
CA TYR A 15 -37.17 3.77 3.75
C TYR A 15 -37.09 5.29 3.51
N PHE A 16 -36.31 5.74 2.53
CA PHE A 16 -36.30 7.15 2.13
C PHE A 16 -37.60 7.55 1.42
N GLU A 17 -38.20 6.65 0.65
CA GLU A 17 -39.50 6.85 0.01
C GLU A 17 -40.60 7.05 1.06
N ILE A 18 -40.67 6.17 2.06
CA ILE A 18 -41.60 6.30 3.19
C ILE A 18 -41.42 7.64 3.92
N LEU A 19 -40.18 7.98 4.27
CA LEU A 19 -39.87 9.26 4.92
C LEU A 19 -40.39 10.45 4.10
N LEU A 20 -40.23 10.39 2.78
CA LEU A 20 -40.65 11.48 1.89
C LEU A 20 -42.18 11.57 1.78
N GLU A 21 -42.88 10.44 1.71
CA GLU A 21 -44.34 10.38 1.68
C GLU A 21 -44.94 10.94 2.97
N GLU A 22 -44.45 10.49 4.13
CA GLU A 22 -44.90 11.00 5.43
C GLU A 22 -44.63 12.49 5.61
N LEU A 23 -43.49 12.98 5.11
CA LEU A 23 -43.15 14.39 5.12
C LEU A 23 -44.14 15.23 4.30
N MET A 24 -44.50 14.76 3.11
CA MET A 24 -45.47 15.44 2.27
C MET A 24 -46.87 15.43 2.89
N GLU A 25 -47.31 14.30 3.44
CA GLU A 25 -48.63 14.21 4.08
C GLU A 25 -48.73 15.03 5.37
N THR A 26 -47.67 15.02 6.19
CA THR A 26 -47.60 15.87 7.40
C THR A 26 -47.67 17.35 7.05
N PHE A 27 -46.94 17.77 6.00
CA PHE A 27 -46.99 19.15 5.51
C PHE A 27 -48.38 19.54 4.99
N LYS A 28 -49.03 18.69 4.18
CA LYS A 28 -50.40 18.92 3.71
C LYS A 28 -51.37 19.09 4.86
N LYS A 29 -51.29 18.21 5.86
CA LYS A 29 -52.16 18.21 7.04
C LYS A 29 -51.95 19.47 7.89
N LYS A 30 -50.70 19.86 8.15
CA LYS A 30 -50.35 21.04 8.96
C LYS A 30 -50.89 22.33 8.36
N HIS A 31 -50.81 22.48 7.04
CA HIS A 31 -51.19 23.70 6.32
C HIS A 31 -52.58 23.64 5.67
N GLY A 32 -53.32 22.54 5.82
CA GLY A 32 -54.66 22.37 5.26
C GLY A 32 -54.73 22.40 3.73
N ILE A 33 -53.64 22.03 3.04
CA ILE A 33 -53.54 22.09 1.58
C ILE A 33 -53.76 20.73 0.93
N LYS A 34 -54.33 20.71 -0.27
CA LYS A 34 -54.62 19.47 -1.03
C LYS A 34 -53.43 18.94 -1.83
N GLU A 35 -52.58 19.84 -2.32
CA GLU A 35 -51.44 19.51 -3.18
C GLU A 35 -50.15 20.14 -2.66
N ILE A 36 -49.03 19.45 -2.89
CA ILE A 36 -47.70 19.96 -2.53
C ILE A 36 -47.32 21.10 -3.48
N PRO A 37 -46.86 22.26 -2.98
CA PRO A 37 -46.38 23.34 -3.83
C PRO A 37 -45.22 22.91 -4.75
N LYS A 38 -44.93 23.72 -5.77
CA LYS A 38 -43.75 23.48 -6.62
C LYS A 38 -42.47 23.41 -5.77
N SER A 39 -41.49 22.62 -6.22
CA SER A 39 -40.28 22.27 -5.44
C SER A 39 -39.59 23.45 -4.76
N MET A 40 -39.41 24.59 -5.43
CA MET A 40 -38.78 25.77 -4.82
C MET A 40 -39.60 26.32 -3.65
N GLN A 41 -40.93 26.37 -3.79
CA GLN A 41 -41.84 26.79 -2.73
C GLN A 41 -41.90 25.75 -1.60
N PHE A 42 -42.06 24.46 -1.95
CA PHE A 42 -42.20 23.42 -0.94
C PHE A 42 -40.95 23.31 -0.06
N TYR A 43 -39.75 23.31 -0.65
CA TYR A 43 -38.50 23.19 0.12
C TYR A 43 -37.95 24.53 0.64
N GLY A 44 -38.51 25.67 0.24
CA GLY A 44 -38.06 27.00 0.69
C GLY A 44 -36.65 27.38 0.21
N TYR A 45 -36.39 27.29 -1.09
CA TYR A 45 -35.12 27.73 -1.70
C TYR A 45 -35.31 28.44 -3.05
N GLY A 46 -34.36 29.29 -3.42
CA GLY A 46 -34.43 30.06 -4.66
C GLY A 46 -35.48 31.18 -4.57
N ASN A 47 -36.27 31.37 -5.62
CA ASN A 47 -37.30 32.40 -5.69
C ASN A 47 -38.64 31.90 -5.12
N TYR A 48 -38.65 31.53 -3.83
CA TYR A 48 -39.86 31.14 -3.11
C TYR A 48 -40.48 32.34 -2.40
N ASP A 49 -41.77 32.23 -2.07
CA ASP A 49 -42.54 33.24 -1.34
C ASP A 49 -42.55 32.88 0.16
N PRO A 50 -41.87 33.66 1.03
CA PRO A 50 -41.80 33.37 2.47
C PRO A 50 -43.14 33.46 3.19
N GLU A 51 -44.10 34.22 2.64
CA GLU A 51 -45.44 34.37 3.23
C GLU A 51 -46.36 33.17 2.95
N LYS A 52 -45.89 32.22 2.14
CA LYS A 52 -46.61 30.98 1.81
C LYS A 52 -45.97 29.79 2.51
N PRO A 53 -46.78 28.77 2.88
CA PRO A 53 -46.28 27.55 3.49
C PRO A 53 -45.08 26.96 2.76
N ASN A 54 -44.02 26.68 3.52
CA ASN A 54 -42.80 26.06 3.03
C ASN A 54 -42.16 25.21 4.14
N LEU A 55 -41.48 24.14 3.75
CA LEU A 55 -40.90 23.18 4.70
C LEU A 55 -39.70 23.77 5.44
N LYS A 56 -38.97 24.71 4.82
CA LYS A 56 -37.83 25.37 5.46
C LYS A 56 -38.28 26.05 6.75
N GLU A 57 -39.29 26.90 6.65
CA GLU A 57 -39.87 27.61 7.79
C GLU A 57 -40.42 26.64 8.83
N ASP A 58 -41.14 25.60 8.41
CA ASP A 58 -41.65 24.55 9.30
C ASP A 58 -40.55 23.88 10.14
N LEU A 59 -39.40 23.60 9.53
CA LEU A 59 -38.25 22.99 10.21
C LEU A 59 -37.47 24.00 11.06
N GLU A 60 -37.40 25.27 10.65
CA GLU A 60 -36.80 26.36 11.44
C GLU A 60 -37.59 26.64 12.72
N HIS A 61 -38.90 26.38 12.74
CA HIS A 61 -39.71 26.47 13.97
C HIS A 61 -39.46 25.32 14.95
N ILE A 62 -38.82 24.24 14.52
CA ILE A 62 -38.48 23.07 15.35
C ILE A 62 -37.02 23.13 15.79
N GLY A 63 -36.12 23.55 14.90
CA GLY A 63 -34.69 23.70 15.18
C GLY A 63 -34.34 25.06 15.76
N SER A 64 -33.12 25.19 16.29
CA SER A 64 -32.54 26.49 16.68
C SER A 64 -31.78 27.18 15.54
N ASP A 65 -31.52 26.47 14.44
CA ASP A 65 -30.57 26.88 13.41
C ASP A 65 -31.24 27.04 12.04
N PHE A 66 -30.62 27.86 11.20
CA PHE A 66 -31.03 28.08 9.81
C PHE A 66 -31.15 26.77 9.01
N ILE A 67 -32.24 26.64 8.25
CA ILE A 67 -32.47 25.50 7.36
C ILE A 67 -32.10 25.87 5.93
N ASN A 68 -31.18 25.12 5.34
CA ASN A 68 -30.89 25.19 3.91
C ASN A 68 -31.90 24.32 3.14
N GLY A 69 -32.99 24.94 2.68
CA GLY A 69 -34.04 24.29 1.89
C GLY A 69 -33.54 23.50 0.68
N LYS A 70 -32.42 23.91 0.07
CA LYS A 70 -31.83 23.21 -1.08
C LYS A 70 -31.28 21.83 -0.70
N TYR A 71 -30.89 21.61 0.55
CA TYR A 71 -30.31 20.35 1.00
C TYR A 71 -31.26 19.17 0.77
N LEU A 72 -32.50 19.27 1.26
CA LEU A 72 -33.46 18.17 1.14
C LEU A 72 -33.90 17.95 -0.32
N TYR A 73 -34.07 19.04 -1.07
CA TYR A 73 -34.29 18.96 -2.51
C TYR A 73 -33.19 18.16 -3.23
N ASP A 74 -31.91 18.43 -2.91
CA ASP A 74 -30.79 17.69 -3.49
C ASP A 74 -30.82 16.20 -3.10
N LYS A 75 -31.26 15.84 -1.89
CA LYS A 75 -31.44 14.43 -1.47
C LYS A 75 -32.57 13.73 -2.21
N VAL A 76 -33.69 14.41 -2.42
CA VAL A 76 -34.81 13.90 -3.23
C VAL A 76 -34.41 13.76 -4.69
N ARG A 77 -33.58 14.68 -5.21
CA ARG A 77 -33.01 14.54 -6.55
C ARG A 77 -32.06 13.34 -6.66
N ASP A 78 -31.22 13.09 -5.66
CA ASP A 78 -30.37 11.90 -5.57
C ASP A 78 -31.21 10.61 -5.58
N PHE A 79 -32.31 10.58 -4.82
CA PHE A 79 -33.28 9.49 -4.81
C PHE A 79 -33.91 9.26 -6.18
N ARG A 80 -34.42 10.32 -6.84
CA ARG A 80 -35.00 10.22 -8.19
C ARG A 80 -34.01 9.80 -9.27
N LYS A 81 -32.71 10.01 -9.04
CA LYS A 81 -31.63 9.50 -9.92
C LYS A 81 -31.30 8.02 -9.68
N GLY A 82 -32.01 7.33 -8.79
CA GLY A 82 -31.83 5.90 -8.52
C GLY A 82 -30.67 5.60 -7.57
N LYS A 83 -30.23 6.57 -6.76
CA LYS A 83 -29.17 6.33 -5.77
C LYS A 83 -29.68 5.33 -4.71
N PRO A 84 -28.95 4.23 -4.44
CA PRO A 84 -29.45 3.13 -3.61
C PRO A 84 -29.51 3.47 -2.11
N ILE A 85 -28.70 4.44 -1.67
CA ILE A 85 -28.62 4.89 -0.27
C ILE A 85 -28.61 6.41 -0.23
N ILE A 86 -29.54 6.97 0.53
CA ILE A 86 -29.69 8.41 0.76
C ILE A 86 -29.28 8.70 2.20
N LYS A 87 -28.19 9.46 2.36
CA LYS A 87 -27.66 9.82 3.68
C LYS A 87 -28.08 11.23 4.07
N LEU A 88 -28.82 11.33 5.17
CA LEU A 88 -29.09 12.58 5.90
C LEU A 88 -27.98 12.79 6.93
N ASN A 89 -27.56 14.04 7.13
CA ASN A 89 -26.61 14.37 8.19
C ASN A 89 -27.32 14.40 9.56
N GLN A 90 -26.56 14.57 10.64
CA GLN A 90 -27.11 14.60 12.00
C GLN A 90 -28.22 15.65 12.18
N TYR A 91 -27.99 16.88 11.71
CA TYR A 91 -28.94 17.98 11.90
C TYR A 91 -30.28 17.71 11.20
N TYR A 92 -30.24 17.41 9.90
CA TYR A 92 -31.46 17.13 9.12
C TYR A 92 -32.16 15.85 9.57
N LYS A 93 -31.40 14.83 10.03
CA LYS A 93 -31.99 13.65 10.69
C LYS A 93 -32.88 14.08 11.86
N SER A 94 -32.33 14.89 12.77
CA SER A 94 -33.04 15.27 13.99
C SER A 94 -34.28 16.12 13.70
N VAL A 95 -34.14 17.19 12.92
CA VAL A 95 -35.28 18.09 12.67
C VAL A 95 -36.40 17.43 11.84
N LEU A 96 -36.06 16.53 10.91
CA LEU A 96 -37.07 15.82 10.11
C LEU A 96 -37.83 14.79 10.95
N LEU A 97 -37.15 14.02 11.80
CA LEU A 97 -37.83 13.06 12.67
C LEU A 97 -38.73 13.76 13.68
N LEU A 98 -38.27 14.86 14.28
CA LEU A 98 -39.09 15.68 15.18
C LEU A 98 -40.30 16.28 14.47
N TYR A 99 -40.15 16.77 13.23
CA TYR A 99 -41.26 17.28 12.43
C TYR A 99 -42.34 16.22 12.16
N LEU A 100 -41.91 14.97 11.97
CA LEU A 100 -42.78 13.82 11.76
C LEU A 100 -43.35 13.22 13.05
N GLY A 101 -42.89 13.69 14.22
CA GLY A 101 -43.34 13.20 15.53
C GLY A 101 -42.59 11.97 16.05
N TYR A 102 -41.47 11.60 15.44
CA TYR A 102 -40.65 10.47 15.91
C TYR A 102 -39.58 10.92 16.91
N GLU A 103 -39.54 10.26 18.07
CA GLU A 103 -38.54 10.53 19.11
C GLU A 103 -37.14 10.01 18.72
N SER A 104 -37.07 9.00 17.84
CA SER A 104 -35.80 8.42 17.40
C SER A 104 -35.91 7.71 16.06
N VAL A 105 -34.76 7.38 15.47
CA VAL A 105 -34.67 6.55 14.27
C VAL A 105 -35.28 5.17 14.50
N ASP A 106 -35.09 4.60 15.70
CA ASP A 106 -35.64 3.28 16.04
C ASP A 106 -37.17 3.29 15.96
N VAL A 107 -37.82 4.29 16.56
CA VAL A 107 -39.28 4.42 16.53
C VAL A 107 -39.79 4.56 15.10
N PHE A 108 -39.13 5.39 14.28
CA PHE A 108 -39.46 5.52 12.86
C PHE A 108 -39.39 4.17 12.11
N LEU A 109 -38.33 3.38 12.33
CA LEU A 109 -38.17 2.08 11.66
C LEU A 109 -39.16 1.03 12.15
N ASP A 110 -39.46 1.03 13.44
CA ASP A 110 -40.40 0.08 14.05
C ASP A 110 -41.83 0.35 13.59
N GLU A 111 -42.24 1.62 13.49
CA GLU A 111 -43.56 2.01 12.99
C GLU A 111 -43.71 1.85 11.47
N ASN A 112 -42.61 1.98 10.72
CA ASN A 112 -42.56 1.81 9.26
C ASN A 112 -41.91 0.50 8.82
N ARG A 113 -42.13 -0.56 9.58
CA ARG A 113 -41.46 -1.84 9.37
C ARG A 113 -41.78 -2.46 8.01
N LEU A 114 -40.75 -2.65 7.20
CA LEU A 114 -40.84 -3.34 5.91
C LEU A 114 -40.55 -4.84 6.05
N GLU A 115 -41.15 -5.68 5.22
CA GLU A 115 -40.92 -7.14 5.30
C GLU A 115 -39.64 -7.61 4.59
N GLY A 116 -39.05 -8.69 5.13
CA GLY A 116 -38.06 -9.52 4.45
C GLY A 116 -36.72 -8.83 4.20
N LEU A 117 -36.30 -8.77 2.92
CA LEU A 117 -34.96 -8.30 2.53
C LEU A 117 -34.78 -6.79 2.72
N LYS A 118 -35.87 -6.00 2.70
CA LYS A 118 -35.82 -4.53 2.77
C LYS A 118 -35.46 -4.04 4.16
N GLU A 119 -36.09 -4.57 5.21
CA GLU A 119 -35.74 -4.29 6.61
C GLU A 119 -34.33 -4.77 6.95
N LYS A 120 -33.96 -6.01 6.56
CA LYS A 120 -32.60 -6.52 6.78
C LYS A 120 -31.52 -5.60 6.20
N LYS A 121 -31.72 -5.09 4.98
CA LYS A 121 -30.79 -4.13 4.34
C LYS A 121 -30.72 -2.80 5.11
N GLN A 122 -31.85 -2.28 5.61
CA GLN A 122 -31.87 -1.03 6.35
C GLN A 122 -31.20 -1.15 7.73
N LEU A 123 -31.49 -2.22 8.47
CA LEU A 123 -30.87 -2.47 9.78
C LEU A 123 -29.37 -2.70 9.66
N ALA A 124 -28.92 -3.40 8.61
CA ALA A 124 -27.50 -3.57 8.32
C ALA A 124 -26.77 -2.25 8.03
N LEU A 125 -27.44 -1.22 7.50
CA LEU A 125 -26.82 0.10 7.28
C LEU A 125 -26.64 0.92 8.57
N LEU A 126 -27.47 0.66 9.59
CA LEU A 126 -27.53 1.46 10.82
C LEU A 126 -26.82 0.80 11.99
N TYR A 127 -26.84 -0.52 12.06
CA TYR A 127 -26.38 -1.30 13.20
C TYR A 127 -25.30 -2.31 12.82
N ASP A 128 -24.57 -2.05 11.73
CA ASP A 128 -23.49 -2.90 11.26
C ASP A 128 -22.48 -3.19 12.39
N GLU A 129 -22.50 -4.43 12.91
CA GLU A 129 -21.53 -4.93 13.90
C GLU A 129 -20.08 -4.87 13.36
N SER A 130 -19.88 -4.65 12.06
CA SER A 130 -18.58 -4.58 11.41
C SER A 130 -18.01 -3.16 11.21
N ALA A 131 -18.78 -2.09 11.44
CA ALA A 131 -18.39 -0.75 11.00
C ALA A 131 -17.21 -0.10 11.76
N ASN A 132 -16.90 -0.56 12.98
CA ASN A 132 -15.89 0.04 13.85
C ASN A 132 -14.85 -0.96 14.38
N LYS A 133 -14.55 -2.02 13.61
CA LYS A 133 -13.46 -2.93 13.99
C LYS A 133 -12.11 -2.22 13.90
N THR A 134 -11.32 -2.34 14.96
CA THR A 134 -9.94 -1.89 15.05
C THR A 134 -9.04 -3.11 15.15
N PHE A 135 -7.92 -3.07 14.43
CA PHE A 135 -6.94 -4.14 14.36
C PHE A 135 -5.58 -3.57 14.73
N TYR A 136 -4.77 -4.37 15.42
CA TYR A 136 -3.47 -4.01 15.95
C TYR A 136 -2.40 -4.87 15.28
N TYR A 137 -1.32 -4.24 14.86
CA TYR A 137 -0.21 -4.89 14.16
C TYR A 137 1.11 -4.33 14.66
N LEU A 138 2.15 -5.16 14.62
CA LEU A 138 3.54 -4.70 14.59
C LEU A 138 3.93 -4.47 13.14
N ASN A 139 4.59 -3.36 12.84
CA ASN A 139 5.23 -3.16 11.53
C ASN A 139 6.74 -3.34 11.63
N TYR A 140 7.31 -4.06 10.67
CA TYR A 140 8.73 -4.31 10.55
C TYR A 140 9.23 -3.86 9.19
N TYR A 141 10.39 -3.20 9.17
CA TYR A 141 11.07 -2.82 7.93
C TYR A 141 12.57 -2.66 8.20
N PHE A 142 13.38 -2.81 7.15
CA PHE A 142 14.79 -2.48 7.23
C PHE A 142 14.93 -0.97 7.10
N GLY A 143 15.43 -0.32 8.15
CA GLY A 143 15.41 1.12 8.32
C GLY A 143 16.76 1.77 8.04
N GLU A 144 16.94 2.93 8.64
CA GLU A 144 18.19 3.66 8.69
C GLU A 144 19.25 2.90 9.49
N ASP A 145 20.53 3.27 9.31
CA ASP A 145 21.69 2.66 10.01
C ASP A 145 21.83 1.14 9.86
N ASP A 146 21.28 0.57 8.78
CA ASP A 146 21.32 -0.86 8.46
C ASP A 146 20.75 -1.78 9.56
N VAL A 147 19.75 -1.27 10.29
CA VAL A 147 19.02 -2.03 11.32
C VAL A 147 17.57 -2.29 10.94
N ILE A 148 16.99 -3.32 11.55
CA ILE A 148 15.56 -3.60 11.42
C ILE A 148 14.83 -2.79 12.48
N LEU A 149 13.92 -1.94 12.03
CA LEU A 149 13.06 -1.14 12.89
C LEU A 149 11.72 -1.84 13.05
N ARG A 150 11.15 -1.69 14.25
CA ARG A 150 9.81 -2.16 14.56
C ARG A 150 8.99 -1.00 15.10
N GLY A 151 7.72 -0.95 14.72
CA GLY A 151 6.77 -0.01 15.28
C GLY A 151 5.40 -0.65 15.52
N GLU A 152 4.42 0.22 15.68
CA GLU A 152 3.04 -0.12 15.92
C GLU A 152 2.19 0.33 14.73
N THR A 153 1.16 -0.44 14.42
CA THR A 153 0.23 -0.12 13.35
C THR A 153 -1.20 -0.41 13.80
N ILE A 154 -2.03 0.62 13.74
CA ILE A 154 -3.45 0.53 14.11
C ILE A 154 -4.29 0.77 12.85
N ILE A 155 -5.08 -0.22 12.48
CA ILE A 155 -6.04 -0.13 11.38
C ILE A 155 -7.43 -0.01 11.97
N SER A 156 -8.14 1.07 11.67
CA SER A 156 -9.44 1.38 12.24
C SER A 156 -10.52 1.62 11.19
N ASN A 157 -11.77 1.67 11.66
CA ASN A 157 -12.97 1.87 10.86
C ASN A 157 -13.12 0.84 9.74
N ASN A 158 -12.83 -0.43 10.06
CA ASN A 158 -12.89 -1.57 9.14
C ASN A 158 -12.04 -1.33 7.87
N TRP A 159 -10.71 -1.25 8.06
CA TRP A 159 -9.77 -1.07 6.95
C TRP A 159 -9.97 0.20 6.12
N LYS A 160 -10.36 1.32 6.77
CA LYS A 160 -10.46 2.63 6.11
C LYS A 160 -9.34 3.59 6.51
N LYS A 161 -8.86 3.46 7.74
CA LYS A 161 -7.85 4.35 8.33
C LYS A 161 -6.71 3.52 8.88
N ILE A 162 -5.50 4.05 8.77
CA ILE A 162 -4.31 3.46 9.34
C ILE A 162 -3.50 4.52 10.08
N LYS A 163 -2.89 4.11 11.18
CA LYS A 163 -1.89 4.89 11.91
C LYS A 163 -0.66 4.02 12.11
N HIS A 164 0.47 4.45 11.59
CA HIS A 164 1.77 3.89 11.95
C HIS A 164 2.42 4.75 13.04
N THR A 165 3.00 4.09 14.03
CA THR A 165 3.89 4.70 15.02
C THR A 165 5.24 4.02 14.86
N TYR A 166 6.22 4.74 14.36
CA TYR A 166 7.60 4.27 14.25
C TYR A 166 8.31 4.53 15.57
N VAL A 167 8.93 3.48 16.13
CA VAL A 167 9.55 3.52 17.44
C VAL A 167 11.07 3.40 17.27
N TYR A 168 11.78 4.48 17.59
CA TYR A 168 13.24 4.57 17.46
C TYR A 168 13.89 4.50 18.84
N PRO A 169 14.57 3.39 19.19
CA PRO A 169 15.28 3.29 20.46
C PRO A 169 16.44 4.31 20.52
N GLN A 170 16.67 4.89 21.69
CA GLN A 170 17.74 5.85 21.96
C GLN A 170 18.81 5.19 22.87
N GLU A 171 20.03 5.75 22.87
CA GLU A 171 21.14 5.23 23.68
C GLU A 171 20.86 5.28 25.19
N ASP A 172 20.01 6.22 25.64
CA ASP A 172 19.61 6.38 27.05
C ASP A 172 18.51 5.41 27.49
N GLY A 173 18.08 4.50 26.61
CA GLY A 173 17.00 3.55 26.84
C GLY A 173 15.58 4.12 26.63
N THR A 174 15.46 5.38 26.25
CA THR A 174 14.17 5.97 25.84
C THR A 174 13.83 5.65 24.38
N HIS A 175 12.62 6.01 23.94
CA HIS A 175 12.17 5.81 22.57
C HIS A 175 11.65 7.12 22.00
N LYS A 176 11.99 7.38 20.73
CA LYS A 176 11.41 8.48 19.95
C LYS A 176 10.32 7.93 19.04
N GLU A 177 9.14 8.54 19.07
CA GLU A 177 8.01 8.12 18.27
C GLU A 177 7.74 9.08 17.12
N HIS A 178 7.49 8.52 15.93
CA HIS A 178 7.05 9.26 14.76
C HIS A 178 5.72 8.68 14.25
N TYR A 179 4.76 9.55 13.95
CA TYR A 179 3.41 9.12 13.56
C TYR A 179 3.10 9.43 12.11
N ASN A 180 2.59 8.43 11.39
CA ASN A 180 2.01 8.58 10.07
C ASN A 180 0.53 8.20 10.10
N PHE A 181 -0.31 9.01 9.46
CA PHE A 181 -1.76 8.79 9.37
C PHE A 181 -2.17 8.61 7.93
N GLY A 182 -2.81 7.50 7.61
CA GLY A 182 -3.17 7.16 6.25
C GLY A 182 -4.63 6.79 6.04
N ASN A 183 -5.01 6.83 4.77
CA ASN A 183 -6.25 6.23 4.29
C ASN A 183 -5.91 4.92 3.59
N ILE A 184 -6.76 3.93 3.80
CA ILE A 184 -6.67 2.64 3.13
C ILE A 184 -7.68 2.60 1.99
N VAL A 185 -7.22 2.18 0.81
CA VAL A 185 -8.05 1.91 -0.37
C VAL A 185 -7.79 0.47 -0.81
N ARG A 186 -8.80 -0.38 -0.69
CA ARG A 186 -8.75 -1.74 -1.24
C ARG A 186 -9.00 -1.71 -2.75
N ARG A 187 -8.21 -2.46 -3.50
CA ARG A 187 -8.38 -2.72 -4.93
C ARG A 187 -8.22 -4.21 -5.17
N GLU A 188 -9.32 -4.92 -5.39
CA GLU A 188 -9.32 -6.38 -5.59
C GLU A 188 -8.53 -7.10 -4.47
N ASP A 189 -7.37 -7.64 -4.83
CA ASP A 189 -6.48 -8.43 -3.99
C ASP A 189 -5.33 -7.61 -3.38
N THR A 190 -5.36 -6.28 -3.50
CA THR A 190 -4.37 -5.39 -2.91
C THR A 190 -5.00 -4.33 -2.01
N VAL A 191 -4.19 -3.84 -1.09
CA VAL A 191 -4.49 -2.72 -0.21
C VAL A 191 -3.47 -1.63 -0.46
N HIS A 192 -3.95 -0.44 -0.84
CA HIS A 192 -3.14 0.74 -1.05
C HIS A 192 -3.29 1.68 0.14
N ILE A 193 -2.18 2.15 0.67
CA ILE A 193 -2.11 3.10 1.77
C ILE A 193 -1.36 4.33 1.29
N ASN A 194 -1.98 5.49 1.48
CA ASN A 194 -1.28 6.77 1.35
C ASN A 194 -1.37 7.47 2.71
N SER A 195 -0.21 7.73 3.29
CA SER A 195 -0.07 8.31 4.61
C SER A 195 0.41 9.76 4.55
N LYS A 196 0.15 10.48 5.63
CA LYS A 196 0.60 11.85 5.86
C LYS A 196 1.34 11.91 7.18
N THR A 197 2.41 12.68 7.20
CA THR A 197 3.24 12.92 8.37
C THR A 197 3.00 14.34 8.86
N LEU A 198 2.96 14.54 10.18
CA LEU A 198 2.88 15.87 10.75
C LEU A 198 4.31 16.46 10.86
N LEU A 199 4.59 17.47 10.06
CA LEU A 199 5.86 18.21 10.06
C LEU A 199 5.55 19.70 10.30
N ASP A 200 6.14 20.27 11.36
CA ASP A 200 5.96 21.68 11.77
C ASP A 200 4.48 22.12 11.86
N GLY A 201 3.62 21.24 12.38
CA GLY A 201 2.18 21.50 12.52
C GLY A 201 1.38 21.41 11.22
N LYS A 202 2.00 21.06 10.08
CA LYS A 202 1.35 20.82 8.80
C LYS A 202 1.41 19.35 8.42
N LEU A 203 0.30 18.82 7.88
CA LEU A 203 0.29 17.49 7.30
C LEU A 203 0.89 17.54 5.90
N VAL A 204 2.03 16.89 5.72
CA VAL A 204 2.66 16.69 4.42
C VAL A 204 2.45 15.25 3.96
N GLU A 205 2.60 15.00 2.65
CA GLU A 205 2.58 13.63 2.13
C GLU A 205 3.71 12.82 2.76
N GLY A 206 3.37 11.63 3.26
CA GLY A 206 4.27 10.72 3.94
C GLY A 206 4.61 9.52 3.05
N ALA A 207 4.42 8.32 3.57
CA ALA A 207 4.66 7.07 2.85
C ALA A 207 3.49 6.66 1.94
N SER A 208 3.82 6.01 0.82
CA SER A 208 2.88 5.23 0.00
C SER A 208 3.23 3.75 0.13
N GLU A 209 2.23 2.91 0.41
CA GLU A 209 2.43 1.49 0.68
C GLU A 209 1.40 0.65 -0.08
N ILE A 210 1.82 -0.55 -0.49
CA ILE A 210 0.95 -1.52 -1.17
C ILE A 210 1.18 -2.89 -0.54
N TYR A 211 0.09 -3.52 -0.10
CA TYR A 211 0.10 -4.87 0.47
C TYR A 211 -0.75 -5.80 -0.39
N TYR A 212 -0.25 -7.00 -0.67
CA TYR A 212 -1.04 -8.05 -1.30
C TYR A 212 -1.80 -8.83 -0.22
N ILE A 213 -3.12 -8.95 -0.39
CA ILE A 213 -4.03 -9.63 0.56
C ILE A 213 -4.69 -10.88 -0.06
N GLY A 214 -4.48 -11.11 -1.37
CA GLY A 214 -5.18 -12.14 -2.13
C GLY A 214 -6.71 -11.97 -2.08
N HIS A 215 -7.43 -13.06 -2.31
CA HIS A 215 -8.89 -13.08 -2.25
C HIS A 215 -9.46 -13.08 -0.81
N SER A 216 -8.59 -12.97 0.21
CA SER A 216 -9.01 -13.04 1.61
C SER A 216 -9.59 -11.71 2.10
N ASP A 217 -10.38 -11.78 3.18
CA ASP A 217 -10.63 -10.58 3.99
C ASP A 217 -9.33 -10.22 4.71
N PRO A 218 -8.78 -9.01 4.53
CA PRO A 218 -7.53 -8.62 5.19
C PRO A 218 -7.63 -8.68 6.72
N SER A 219 -8.85 -8.62 7.27
CA SER A 219 -9.14 -8.83 8.70
C SER A 219 -8.87 -10.24 9.21
N ASN A 220 -8.62 -11.22 8.33
CA ASN A 220 -8.34 -12.62 8.71
C ASN A 220 -6.87 -12.98 8.48
N VAL A 221 -6.08 -12.09 7.89
CA VAL A 221 -4.68 -12.34 7.56
C VAL A 221 -3.80 -12.03 8.77
N ARG A 222 -2.90 -12.96 9.11
CA ARG A 222 -1.97 -12.79 10.25
C ARG A 222 -0.73 -11.98 9.88
N TYR A 223 -0.23 -12.15 8.65
CA TYR A 223 0.96 -11.47 8.16
C TYR A 223 0.65 -10.81 6.81
N LEU A 224 0.96 -9.54 6.69
CA LEU A 224 0.88 -8.81 5.42
C LEU A 224 2.27 -8.38 5.02
N ILE A 225 2.68 -8.81 3.84
CA ILE A 225 3.95 -8.41 3.24
C ILE A 225 3.62 -7.44 2.13
N GLY A 226 4.26 -6.29 2.17
CA GLY A 226 4.02 -5.21 1.23
C GLY A 226 5.29 -4.46 0.91
N THR A 227 5.14 -3.48 0.04
CA THR A 227 6.20 -2.53 -0.30
C THR A 227 5.81 -1.13 0.15
N TYR A 228 6.81 -0.34 0.51
CA TYR A 228 6.65 1.07 0.86
C TYR A 228 7.59 1.94 0.03
N CYS A 229 7.22 3.20 -0.12
CA CYS A 229 8.05 4.28 -0.64
C CYS A 229 7.85 5.52 0.24
N THR A 230 8.94 6.13 0.72
CA THR A 230 8.90 7.27 1.65
C THR A 230 10.22 8.06 1.65
N PHE A 231 10.35 9.00 2.59
CA PHE A 231 11.60 9.68 2.91
C PHE A 231 12.14 9.20 4.26
N ASP A 232 13.44 8.97 4.35
CA ASP A 232 14.09 8.66 5.63
C ASP A 232 14.43 9.91 6.45
N ILE A 233 14.97 9.72 7.66
CA ILE A 233 15.37 10.83 8.55
C ILE A 233 16.46 11.74 7.95
N TYR A 234 17.18 11.29 6.92
CA TYR A 234 18.19 12.06 6.19
C TYR A 234 17.63 12.69 4.91
N THR A 235 16.31 12.64 4.71
CA THR A 235 15.60 13.15 3.53
C THR A 235 15.91 12.42 2.21
N ASN A 236 16.50 11.23 2.27
CA ASN A 236 16.68 10.38 1.09
C ASN A 236 15.35 9.76 0.68
N THR A 237 15.13 9.61 -0.62
CA THR A 237 13.99 8.85 -1.12
C THR A 237 14.29 7.36 -0.98
N VAL A 238 13.39 6.61 -0.36
CA VAL A 238 13.63 5.21 -0.02
C VAL A 238 12.44 4.36 -0.42
N ALA A 239 12.72 3.12 -0.80
CA ALA A 239 11.70 2.11 -1.02
C ALA A 239 12.15 0.79 -0.41
N GLY A 240 11.21 -0.05 0.01
CA GLY A 240 11.57 -1.35 0.54
C GLY A 240 10.39 -2.23 0.85
N GLN A 241 10.68 -3.36 1.47
CA GLN A 241 9.69 -4.32 1.92
C GLN A 241 9.33 -4.08 3.39
N SER A 242 8.04 -4.15 3.71
CA SER A 242 7.52 -4.07 5.08
C SER A 242 6.64 -5.28 5.40
N ILE A 243 6.59 -5.64 6.68
CA ILE A 243 5.72 -6.71 7.20
C ILE A 243 4.83 -6.14 8.30
N LEU A 244 3.52 -6.35 8.18
CA LEU A 244 2.57 -6.16 9.29
C LEU A 244 2.22 -7.51 9.90
N GLU A 245 2.55 -7.70 11.17
CA GLU A 245 2.19 -8.89 11.95
C GLU A 245 1.04 -8.56 12.90
N ARG A 246 -0.07 -9.31 12.79
CA ARG A 246 -1.26 -9.09 13.61
C ARG A 246 -1.01 -9.45 15.08
N CYS A 247 -1.48 -8.58 15.96
CA CYS A 247 -1.54 -8.77 17.40
C CYS A 247 -2.95 -9.15 17.86
N ASP A 248 -3.02 -9.80 19.02
CA ASP A 248 -4.30 -10.22 19.61
C ASP A 248 -5.04 -9.06 20.27
N SER A 249 -4.30 -8.10 20.83
CA SER A 249 -4.86 -6.90 21.46
C SER A 249 -3.94 -5.68 21.29
N LYS A 250 -4.41 -4.53 21.77
CA LYS A 250 -3.63 -3.29 21.81
C LYS A 250 -2.44 -3.43 22.76
N GLU A 251 -2.67 -4.04 23.92
CA GLU A 251 -1.67 -4.23 24.97
C GLU A 251 -0.55 -5.17 24.49
N ASP A 252 -0.90 -6.26 23.78
CA ASP A 252 0.09 -7.14 23.13
C ASP A 252 0.99 -6.39 22.14
N MET A 253 0.39 -5.51 21.33
CA MET A 253 1.13 -4.68 20.38
C MET A 253 2.07 -3.70 21.10
N GLU A 254 1.60 -3.00 22.13
CA GLU A 254 2.39 -2.01 22.89
C GLU A 254 3.53 -2.65 23.71
N GLU A 255 3.34 -3.88 24.19
CA GLU A 255 4.39 -4.64 24.89
C GLU A 255 5.43 -5.13 23.89
N ARG A 256 4.99 -5.79 22.81
CA ARG A 256 5.89 -6.35 21.80
C ARG A 256 6.63 -5.29 21.02
N SER A 257 6.03 -4.11 20.77
CA SER A 257 6.66 -3.01 20.02
C SER A 257 7.95 -2.50 20.66
N LYS A 258 8.08 -2.65 21.99
CA LYS A 258 9.24 -2.19 22.79
C LYS A 258 10.31 -3.27 23.02
N ASN A 259 10.07 -4.52 22.63
CA ASN A 259 11.04 -5.61 22.85
C ASN A 259 12.23 -5.54 21.86
N PRO A 260 13.47 -5.24 22.26
CA PRO A 260 14.57 -5.05 21.31
C PRO A 260 14.86 -6.25 20.37
N THR A 261 14.35 -7.43 20.69
CA THR A 261 14.54 -8.64 19.87
C THR A 261 13.62 -8.65 18.66
N ILE A 262 14.20 -8.78 17.47
CA ILE A 262 13.48 -9.02 16.21
C ILE A 262 13.40 -10.52 15.95
N PRO A 263 12.21 -11.08 15.62
CA PRO A 263 12.11 -12.49 15.28
C PRO A 263 12.97 -12.86 14.06
N PRO A 264 13.74 -13.97 14.09
CA PRO A 264 14.63 -14.32 12.98
C PRO A 264 13.94 -14.51 11.62
N TYR A 265 12.71 -15.03 11.60
CA TYR A 265 11.93 -15.19 10.37
C TYR A 265 11.53 -13.86 9.74
N ILE A 266 11.30 -12.81 10.54
CA ILE A 266 11.11 -11.45 10.04
C ILE A 266 12.43 -10.91 9.48
N ALA A 267 13.52 -11.08 10.22
CA ALA A 267 14.82 -10.56 9.84
C ALA A 267 15.33 -11.13 8.52
N MET A 268 15.15 -12.44 8.28
CA MET A 268 15.50 -13.08 7.02
C MET A 268 14.75 -12.47 5.82
N GLU A 269 13.52 -12.00 6.04
CA GLU A 269 12.65 -11.52 4.98
C GLU A 269 12.88 -10.04 4.64
N VAL A 270 13.09 -9.17 5.64
CA VAL A 270 13.21 -7.71 5.39
C VAL A 270 14.66 -7.22 5.25
N ARG A 271 15.65 -7.95 5.78
CA ARG A 271 17.04 -7.49 5.79
C ARG A 271 17.57 -7.24 4.37
N ASN A 272 18.23 -6.11 4.18
CA ASN A 272 18.79 -5.67 2.89
C ASN A 272 17.75 -5.55 1.75
N LYS A 273 16.45 -5.48 2.05
CA LYS A 273 15.38 -5.22 1.08
C LYS A 273 14.99 -3.74 0.99
N ARG A 274 15.93 -2.85 1.31
CA ARG A 274 15.76 -1.39 1.27
C ARG A 274 16.65 -0.80 0.18
N ILE A 275 16.04 0.04 -0.66
CA ILE A 275 16.72 0.84 -1.68
C ILE A 275 16.75 2.28 -1.17
N VAL A 276 17.92 2.92 -1.29
CA VAL A 276 18.15 4.30 -0.85
C VAL A 276 18.63 5.11 -2.05
N ASN A 277 17.90 6.16 -2.38
CA ASN A 277 18.37 7.18 -3.32
C ASN A 277 18.83 8.40 -2.54
N LYS A 278 20.13 8.67 -2.57
CA LYS A 278 20.75 9.79 -1.83
C LYS A 278 20.08 11.10 -2.27
N SER A 279 19.83 12.01 -1.34
CA SER A 279 19.23 13.33 -1.58
C SER A 279 20.21 14.30 -2.27
N ILE A 280 20.82 13.88 -3.38
CA ILE A 280 21.80 14.62 -4.18
C ILE A 280 21.33 14.62 -5.62
N VAL A 281 21.24 15.81 -6.22
CA VAL A 281 20.92 15.95 -7.65
C VAL A 281 22.22 15.88 -8.46
N PRO A 282 22.46 14.82 -9.25
CA PRO A 282 23.68 14.69 -10.04
C PRO A 282 23.71 15.76 -11.14
N LYS A 283 24.87 16.40 -11.33
CA LYS A 283 25.09 17.39 -12.40
C LYS A 283 25.72 16.78 -13.64
N HIS A 284 26.32 15.60 -13.50
CA HIS A 284 27.02 14.88 -14.55
C HIS A 284 26.77 13.38 -14.41
N PHE A 285 26.86 12.61 -15.51
CA PHE A 285 26.55 11.17 -15.46
C PHE A 285 27.47 10.38 -14.52
N LEU A 286 28.70 10.86 -14.32
CA LEU A 286 29.68 10.31 -13.38
C LEU A 286 29.25 10.44 -11.91
N GLU A 287 28.29 11.32 -11.61
CA GLU A 287 27.76 11.53 -10.26
C GLU A 287 26.49 10.70 -9.99
N ILE A 288 25.96 9.98 -10.99
CA ILE A 288 24.74 9.16 -10.84
C ILE A 288 24.93 8.06 -9.79
N SER A 289 26.14 7.47 -9.71
CA SER A 289 26.48 6.44 -8.73
C SER A 289 28.00 6.38 -8.53
N GLU A 290 28.43 5.72 -7.45
CA GLU A 290 29.85 5.43 -7.21
C GLU A 290 30.45 4.49 -8.28
N ALA A 291 29.61 3.77 -9.03
CA ALA A 291 30.03 2.91 -10.14
C ALA A 291 30.16 3.66 -11.48
N SER A 292 29.50 4.81 -11.63
CA SER A 292 29.44 5.56 -12.89
C SER A 292 30.81 5.93 -13.50
N PRO A 293 31.87 6.23 -12.72
CA PRO A 293 33.22 6.43 -13.26
C PRO A 293 33.82 5.25 -14.03
N TYR A 294 33.24 4.05 -13.90
CA TYR A 294 33.69 2.83 -14.56
C TYR A 294 32.80 2.43 -15.75
N ALA A 295 31.93 3.34 -16.23
CA ALA A 295 30.99 3.07 -17.32
C ALA A 295 31.69 2.57 -18.61
N SER A 296 32.85 3.12 -18.96
CA SER A 296 33.61 2.67 -20.14
C SER A 296 34.14 1.24 -20.02
N ILE A 297 34.47 0.80 -18.80
CA ILE A 297 34.83 -0.58 -18.51
C ILE A 297 33.59 -1.46 -18.70
N TYR A 298 32.46 -1.04 -18.14
CA TYR A 298 31.19 -1.76 -18.23
C TYR A 298 30.72 -1.94 -19.69
N GLU A 299 30.80 -0.89 -20.49
CA GLU A 299 30.53 -0.92 -21.93
C GLU A 299 31.40 -1.96 -22.65
N SER A 300 32.67 -2.02 -22.28
CA SER A 300 33.66 -2.93 -22.87
C SER A 300 33.41 -4.40 -22.55
N LEU A 301 32.55 -4.71 -21.57
CA LEU A 301 32.18 -6.09 -21.22
C LEU A 301 31.13 -6.69 -22.16
N ALA A 302 30.51 -5.90 -23.04
CA ALA A 302 29.59 -6.44 -24.03
C ALA A 302 30.32 -7.31 -25.07
N GLY A 303 29.79 -8.51 -25.33
CA GLY A 303 30.44 -9.50 -26.19
C GLY A 303 30.06 -10.93 -25.85
N SER A 304 30.68 -11.88 -26.55
CA SER A 304 30.50 -13.30 -26.33
C SER A 304 31.60 -13.85 -25.42
N TYR A 305 31.21 -14.67 -24.46
CA TYR A 305 32.07 -15.29 -23.48
C TYR A 305 32.00 -16.81 -23.59
N THR A 306 33.16 -17.43 -23.48
CA THR A 306 33.32 -18.86 -23.23
C THR A 306 34.09 -19.02 -21.92
N LEU A 307 33.42 -19.53 -20.90
CA LEU A 307 34.01 -19.90 -19.62
C LEU A 307 34.30 -21.39 -19.60
N THR A 308 35.55 -21.75 -19.29
CA THR A 308 35.96 -23.14 -19.06
C THR A 308 36.38 -23.30 -17.61
N PHE A 309 35.48 -23.86 -16.81
CA PHE A 309 35.69 -24.16 -15.40
C PHE A 309 36.62 -25.37 -15.28
N LYS A 310 37.63 -25.28 -14.42
CA LYS A 310 38.60 -26.35 -14.14
C LYS A 310 38.50 -26.73 -12.67
N PHE A 311 37.96 -27.93 -12.42
CA PHE A 311 37.81 -28.48 -11.09
C PHE A 311 39.13 -29.15 -10.62
N PRO A 312 39.36 -29.27 -9.30
CA PRO A 312 40.58 -29.85 -8.76
C PRO A 312 40.83 -31.32 -9.16
N ASP A 313 39.77 -32.08 -9.43
CA ASP A 313 39.82 -33.48 -9.88
C ASP A 313 40.12 -33.63 -11.37
N GLY A 314 40.29 -32.52 -12.10
CA GLY A 314 40.54 -32.49 -13.53
C GLY A 314 39.28 -32.45 -14.39
N PHE A 315 38.08 -32.51 -13.79
CA PHE A 315 36.83 -32.28 -14.50
C PHE A 315 36.79 -30.85 -15.06
N LYS A 316 36.19 -30.71 -16.25
CA LYS A 316 36.02 -29.42 -16.92
C LYS A 316 34.58 -29.25 -17.36
N GLU A 317 34.04 -28.08 -17.10
CA GLU A 317 32.70 -27.68 -17.53
C GLU A 317 32.80 -26.42 -18.40
N LYS A 318 31.94 -26.28 -19.40
CA LYS A 318 31.96 -25.15 -20.33
C LYS A 318 30.63 -24.40 -20.33
N LEU A 319 30.70 -23.09 -20.20
CA LEU A 319 29.56 -22.19 -20.34
C LEU A 319 29.83 -21.15 -21.42
N ASP A 320 28.98 -21.13 -22.44
CA ASP A 320 28.97 -20.13 -23.49
C ASP A 320 27.78 -19.20 -23.27
N PHE A 321 28.01 -17.89 -23.30
CA PHE A 321 26.95 -16.89 -23.18
C PHE A 321 27.37 -15.56 -23.85
N LYS A 322 26.42 -14.65 -24.03
CA LYS A 322 26.67 -13.34 -24.63
C LYS A 322 26.02 -12.22 -23.82
N ILE A 323 26.72 -11.10 -23.67
CA ILE A 323 26.17 -9.84 -23.14
C ILE A 323 25.85 -8.93 -24.32
N LEU A 324 24.58 -8.52 -24.45
CA LEU A 324 24.13 -7.67 -25.55
C LEU A 324 24.54 -6.19 -25.33
N PRO A 325 25.16 -5.51 -26.31
CA PRO A 325 25.59 -4.10 -26.15
C PRO A 325 24.42 -3.10 -26.05
N THR A 326 23.22 -3.48 -26.50
CA THR A 326 22.06 -2.58 -26.57
C THR A 326 21.29 -2.47 -25.26
N ASN A 327 21.27 -3.53 -24.45
CA ASN A 327 20.49 -3.59 -23.20
C ASN A 327 21.18 -4.36 -22.08
N TYR A 328 22.43 -4.80 -22.29
CA TYR A 328 23.26 -5.55 -21.33
C TYR A 328 22.64 -6.86 -20.82
N LYS A 329 21.62 -7.38 -21.50
CA LYS A 329 21.05 -8.69 -21.17
C LYS A 329 22.09 -9.78 -21.42
N MET A 330 22.28 -10.67 -20.45
CA MET A 330 23.05 -11.89 -20.62
C MET A 330 22.17 -12.99 -21.25
N MET A 331 22.69 -13.67 -22.26
CA MET A 331 21.98 -14.75 -22.95
C MET A 331 22.87 -15.98 -23.02
N VAL A 332 22.43 -17.06 -22.41
CA VAL A 332 23.09 -18.36 -22.50
C VAL A 332 23.09 -18.85 -23.96
N GLN A 333 24.21 -19.43 -24.38
CA GLN A 333 24.39 -20.08 -25.68
C GLN A 333 24.65 -21.58 -25.55
N THR A 334 25.02 -22.06 -24.36
CA THR A 334 25.08 -23.50 -24.04
C THR A 334 23.70 -24.15 -24.16
N GLU A 335 23.64 -25.30 -24.83
CA GLU A 335 22.40 -26.06 -25.02
C GLU A 335 21.84 -26.59 -23.69
N ASN A 336 20.51 -26.54 -23.51
CA ASN A 336 19.81 -27.05 -22.32
C ASN A 336 20.25 -26.40 -20.99
N VAL A 337 20.76 -25.16 -21.03
CA VAL A 337 21.11 -24.36 -19.85
C VAL A 337 20.40 -23.01 -19.91
N TYR A 338 19.90 -22.53 -18.77
CA TYR A 338 19.22 -21.25 -18.63
C TYR A 338 19.69 -20.53 -17.37
N PHE A 339 19.76 -19.19 -17.41
CA PHE A 339 20.01 -18.37 -16.23
C PHE A 339 18.67 -18.04 -15.55
N GLU A 340 18.45 -18.56 -14.33
CA GLU A 340 17.31 -18.13 -13.51
C GLU A 340 17.54 -16.73 -12.96
N LYS A 341 18.78 -16.44 -12.57
CA LYS A 341 19.27 -15.11 -12.21
C LYS A 341 20.68 -14.93 -12.73
N ASP A 342 20.97 -13.72 -13.18
CA ASP A 342 22.31 -13.29 -13.54
C ASP A 342 22.59 -11.92 -12.91
N ASN A 343 23.85 -11.70 -12.53
CA ASN A 343 24.33 -10.40 -12.10
C ASN A 343 25.77 -10.16 -12.57
N LEU A 344 26.06 -8.89 -12.92
CA LEU A 344 27.39 -8.42 -13.27
C LEU A 344 27.76 -7.23 -12.37
N ASP A 345 28.85 -7.40 -11.63
CA ASP A 345 29.40 -6.34 -10.78
C ASP A 345 30.83 -5.99 -11.20
N LEU A 346 31.14 -4.69 -11.10
CA LEU A 346 32.51 -4.18 -11.16
C LEU A 346 33.01 -3.91 -9.75
N MET A 347 33.88 -4.79 -9.24
CA MET A 347 34.44 -4.71 -7.90
C MET A 347 35.78 -3.96 -7.88
N ASN A 348 36.16 -3.50 -6.69
CA ASN A 348 37.44 -2.86 -6.40
C ASN A 348 37.80 -1.78 -7.45
N LYS A 349 36.95 -0.75 -7.56
CA LYS A 349 37.15 0.38 -8.48
C LYS A 349 37.27 -0.05 -9.95
N GLY A 350 36.45 -1.01 -10.38
CA GLY A 350 36.42 -1.51 -11.76
C GLY A 350 37.61 -2.39 -12.16
N SER A 351 38.42 -2.87 -11.21
CA SER A 351 39.57 -3.73 -11.51
C SER A 351 39.24 -5.22 -11.58
N VAL A 352 38.10 -5.62 -11.02
CA VAL A 352 37.63 -7.01 -10.97
C VAL A 352 36.21 -7.06 -11.51
N VAL A 353 35.97 -7.97 -12.45
CA VAL A 353 34.63 -8.36 -12.89
C VAL A 353 34.17 -9.51 -12.01
N ARG A 354 32.92 -9.43 -11.54
CA ARG A 354 32.22 -10.56 -10.93
C ARG A 354 31.00 -10.88 -11.78
N PHE A 355 30.92 -12.12 -12.25
CA PHE A 355 29.65 -12.69 -12.72
C PHE A 355 29.08 -13.60 -11.64
N SER A 356 27.76 -13.52 -11.41
CA SER A 356 27.03 -14.40 -10.52
C SER A 356 25.87 -15.00 -11.31
N PHE A 357 25.75 -16.32 -11.33
CA PHE A 357 24.72 -17.04 -12.07
C PHE A 357 24.01 -18.07 -11.19
N ASP A 358 22.68 -18.05 -11.20
CA ASP A 358 21.83 -19.17 -10.78
C ASP A 358 21.37 -19.91 -12.05
N PHE A 359 21.56 -21.22 -12.13
CA PHE A 359 21.28 -22.01 -13.32
C PHE A 359 20.04 -22.90 -13.17
N ALA A 360 19.35 -23.11 -14.29
CA ALA A 360 18.49 -24.26 -14.49
C ALA A 360 18.95 -25.06 -15.72
N GLY A 361 18.91 -26.40 -15.65
CA GLY A 361 19.20 -27.27 -16.78
C GLY A 361 20.38 -28.22 -16.56
N ILE A 362 21.01 -28.65 -17.67
CA ILE A 362 22.07 -29.66 -17.66
C ILE A 362 23.44 -28.97 -17.59
N ILE A 363 23.86 -28.62 -16.38
CA ILE A 363 25.18 -28.05 -16.08
C ILE A 363 25.65 -28.52 -14.70
N ALA A 364 26.96 -28.54 -14.47
CA ALA A 364 27.55 -28.97 -13.20
C ALA A 364 27.25 -28.04 -12.00
N PHE A 365 26.60 -26.89 -12.21
CA PHE A 365 26.37 -25.87 -11.18
C PHE A 365 24.88 -25.65 -10.93
N ASP A 366 24.53 -25.43 -9.67
CA ASP A 366 23.28 -24.78 -9.28
C ASP A 366 23.49 -23.25 -9.21
N HIS A 367 24.60 -22.84 -8.59
CA HIS A 367 25.02 -21.44 -8.48
C HIS A 367 26.52 -21.30 -8.69
N VAL A 368 26.98 -20.24 -9.37
CA VAL A 368 28.41 -19.91 -9.48
C VAL A 368 28.69 -18.41 -9.47
N ASP A 369 29.72 -18.04 -8.71
CA ASP A 369 30.38 -16.75 -8.74
C ASP A 369 31.73 -16.88 -9.47
N VAL A 370 31.98 -16.05 -10.47
CA VAL A 370 33.19 -16.02 -11.29
C VAL A 370 33.87 -14.65 -11.17
N TYR A 371 35.16 -14.65 -10.85
CA TYR A 371 35.95 -13.45 -10.63
C TYR A 371 37.18 -13.40 -11.54
N PHE A 372 37.39 -12.29 -12.22
CA PHE A 372 38.56 -12.09 -13.08
C PHE A 372 38.92 -10.60 -13.22
N LYS A 373 40.17 -10.33 -13.59
CA LYS A 373 40.68 -8.95 -13.71
C LYS A 373 40.23 -8.34 -15.02
N THR A 374 39.96 -7.04 -15.03
CA THR A 374 39.57 -6.29 -16.26
C THR A 374 40.72 -6.06 -17.26
N TYR A 375 41.92 -6.57 -17.00
CA TYR A 375 43.09 -6.38 -17.87
C TYR A 375 42.91 -6.98 -19.28
N PHE A 376 42.08 -8.02 -19.42
CA PHE A 376 41.71 -8.58 -20.72
C PHE A 376 41.04 -7.61 -21.68
N LEU A 377 40.49 -6.51 -21.17
CA LEU A 377 39.88 -5.48 -22.01
C LEU A 377 40.92 -4.59 -22.70
N LYS A 378 42.20 -4.66 -22.29
CA LYS A 378 43.30 -3.86 -22.82
C LYS A 378 44.31 -4.67 -23.63
N GLU A 379 44.46 -5.94 -23.29
CA GLU A 379 45.38 -6.85 -23.94
C GLU A 379 44.60 -7.58 -25.04
N ASP A 380 45.08 -7.59 -26.28
CA ASP A 380 44.55 -8.45 -27.37
C ASP A 380 44.86 -9.94 -27.12
N SER A 381 44.79 -10.35 -25.85
CA SER A 381 45.05 -11.70 -25.37
C SER A 381 43.77 -12.51 -25.48
N GLU A 382 43.84 -13.64 -26.16
CA GLU A 382 42.67 -14.47 -26.45
C GLU A 382 42.17 -15.28 -25.25
N ASN A 383 42.98 -15.44 -24.19
CA ASN A 383 42.65 -16.27 -23.03
C ASN A 383 43.11 -15.64 -21.72
N HIS A 384 42.18 -15.55 -20.77
CA HIS A 384 42.42 -15.00 -19.45
C HIS A 384 41.99 -15.95 -18.35
N ASP A 385 42.71 -15.98 -17.25
CA ASP A 385 42.36 -16.81 -16.11
C ASP A 385 41.68 -15.99 -15.01
N GLY A 386 40.70 -16.62 -14.40
CA GLY A 386 39.97 -16.17 -13.23
C GLY A 386 39.82 -17.30 -12.23
N VAL A 387 39.03 -17.04 -11.19
CA VAL A 387 38.66 -18.02 -10.17
C VAL A 387 37.16 -18.08 -10.05
N PHE A 388 36.63 -19.21 -9.61
CA PHE A 388 35.21 -19.37 -9.32
C PHE A 388 34.98 -20.01 -7.97
N SER A 389 33.80 -19.76 -7.40
CA SER A 389 33.26 -20.43 -6.22
C SER A 389 31.76 -20.63 -6.44
N GLY A 390 31.20 -21.74 -6.00
CA GLY A 390 29.80 -22.03 -6.26
C GLY A 390 29.26 -23.24 -5.52
N ILE A 391 28.06 -23.63 -5.91
CA ILE A 391 27.35 -24.82 -5.45
C ILE A 391 27.09 -25.69 -6.68
N ASP A 392 27.49 -26.96 -6.63
CA ASP A 392 27.21 -27.90 -7.71
C ASP A 392 25.77 -28.45 -7.64
N ASN A 393 25.36 -29.19 -8.67
CA ASN A 393 24.05 -29.81 -8.74
C ASN A 393 23.77 -30.88 -7.65
N GLU A 394 24.78 -31.29 -6.88
CA GLU A 394 24.66 -32.16 -5.71
C GLU A 394 24.64 -31.37 -4.38
N ASN A 395 24.50 -30.04 -4.43
CA ASN A 395 24.54 -29.12 -3.29
C ASN A 395 25.87 -29.12 -2.53
N ARG A 396 26.99 -29.41 -3.21
CA ARG A 396 28.33 -29.36 -2.62
C ARG A 396 29.00 -28.04 -2.97
N LEU A 397 29.79 -27.52 -2.02
CA LEU A 397 30.61 -26.33 -2.26
C LEU A 397 31.77 -26.67 -3.18
N VAL A 398 31.90 -25.94 -4.29
CA VAL A 398 32.94 -26.13 -5.29
C VAL A 398 33.67 -24.83 -5.57
N ASN A 399 34.95 -24.93 -5.91
CA ASN A 399 35.78 -23.80 -6.32
C ASN A 399 36.91 -24.28 -7.23
N GLY A 400 37.49 -23.35 -7.98
CA GLY A 400 38.58 -23.67 -8.89
C GLY A 400 39.03 -22.48 -9.73
N SER A 401 39.73 -22.78 -10.81
CA SER A 401 40.12 -21.78 -11.81
C SER A 401 39.17 -21.82 -13.00
N VAL A 402 39.01 -20.69 -13.67
CA VAL A 402 38.22 -20.59 -14.89
C VAL A 402 39.05 -19.90 -15.95
N SER A 403 39.10 -20.47 -17.14
CA SER A 403 39.65 -19.77 -18.30
C SER A 403 38.52 -19.10 -19.08
N ILE A 404 38.75 -17.87 -19.49
CA ILE A 404 37.80 -16.98 -20.13
C ILE A 404 38.35 -16.68 -21.52
N ASN A 405 37.56 -17.03 -22.53
CA ASN A 405 37.76 -16.55 -23.89
C ASN A 405 36.64 -15.54 -24.18
N PHE A 406 37.03 -14.33 -24.56
CA PHE A 406 36.12 -13.20 -24.75
C PHE A 406 36.26 -12.63 -26.15
N ASN A 407 35.13 -12.54 -26.85
CA ASN A 407 35.03 -11.87 -28.14
C ASN A 407 34.16 -10.63 -27.98
N ARG A 408 34.76 -9.46 -28.07
CA ARG A 408 34.07 -8.17 -27.94
C ARG A 408 32.96 -8.03 -28.98
N ALA A 409 31.85 -7.42 -28.60
CA ALA A 409 30.82 -7.08 -29.57
C ALA A 409 31.34 -6.05 -30.59
N GLU A 410 31.08 -6.28 -31.88
CA GLU A 410 31.26 -5.26 -32.90
C GLU A 410 30.18 -4.17 -32.70
N HIS A 411 30.61 -2.91 -32.67
CA HIS A 411 29.75 -1.74 -32.47
C HIS A 411 29.02 -1.33 -33.74
#